data_AF-A0A7S1SGJ1-F1
#
_entry.id   AF-A0A7S1SGJ1-F1
#
_cell.length_a   1.000
_cell.length_b   1.000
_cell.length_c   1.000
_cell.angle_alpha   90.00
_cell.angle_beta   90.00
_cell.angle_gamma   90.00
#
_symmetry.space_group_name_H-M   'P 1'
#
loop_
_entity.id
_entity.type
_entity.pdbx_description
1 polymer ?
#
loop_
_entity_poly.entity_id
_entity_poly.type
_entity_poly.pdbx_seq_one_letter_code
_entity_poly.pdbx_strand_id
1 'polypeptide(L)'
;VTLNKRLMAARDLSTLMAVAEADGLTALGPLNVDTLLARLLGLHAYQNRDGVVGAKGGRVRALLMRVCDYMASGLPGFPTVTLTNCLERLVRLQLRHVSIELQKGVERELVRRPREFATLELVRLCRLGAGACGVTHLLPAFLEMERRIGTASLPLDSLLAVTNAFAAVSYHSPAVLDALERRLTRDLLSLDGPLLAAAISELAAFPDHSPELVDDLATQVATRTEELKPAHLADAAHAVSLARRPAPEMLDAIQRRMTPPRLYALGPERLTRLSCALALSGRLSEDMAATIERCAVKRLYQFGGADLGRLLWSVGLSRGADAQSLFGEVESRLVETMDDMDPNTLAGAAWACVQSGYRSLALVDAFDARAATFHDELDPDAHASVELASIVQSLQAMACDENAERLRVLQRTARSPLKTAVIG
;
A
#
# COMPACT_ATOMS: atom_id res chain seq x y z
N VAL A 1 -6.55 -36.95 -21.87
CA VAL A 1 -5.16 -37.46 -22.00
C VAL A 1 -4.58 -37.21 -23.40
N THR A 2 -5.27 -37.57 -24.48
CA THR A 2 -4.82 -37.33 -25.87
C THR A 2 -4.62 -35.85 -26.19
N LEU A 3 -5.59 -34.99 -25.81
CA LEU A 3 -5.45 -33.52 -25.89
C LEU A 3 -4.22 -33.02 -25.14
N ASN A 4 -4.03 -33.48 -23.89
CA ASN A 4 -2.87 -33.09 -23.08
C ASN A 4 -1.54 -33.52 -23.72
N LYS A 5 -1.47 -34.72 -24.33
CA LYS A 5 -0.29 -35.15 -25.11
C LYS A 5 -0.04 -34.29 -26.35
N ARG A 6 -1.09 -33.87 -27.06
CA ARG A 6 -0.98 -32.98 -28.24
C ARG A 6 -0.54 -31.58 -27.84
N LEU A 7 -1.11 -31.04 -26.76
CA LEU A 7 -0.70 -29.75 -26.16
C LEU A 7 0.75 -29.80 -25.66
N MET A 8 1.16 -30.90 -25.03
CA MET A 8 2.53 -31.08 -24.55
C MET A 8 3.55 -31.32 -25.69
N ALA A 9 3.09 -31.71 -26.89
CA ALA A 9 3.93 -31.89 -28.06
C ALA A 9 4.08 -30.61 -28.90
N ALA A 10 3.27 -29.58 -28.66
CA ALA A 10 3.35 -28.31 -29.36
C ALA A 10 4.63 -27.56 -28.98
N ARG A 11 5.47 -27.26 -29.99
CA ARG A 11 6.77 -26.59 -29.80
C ARG A 11 6.72 -25.08 -30.01
N ASP A 12 5.60 -24.57 -30.51
CA ASP A 12 5.34 -23.15 -30.71
C ASP A 12 3.85 -22.81 -30.49
N LEU A 13 3.57 -21.52 -30.34
CA LEU A 13 2.23 -21.02 -30.04
C LEU A 13 1.24 -21.28 -31.18
N SER A 14 1.70 -21.29 -32.43
CA SER A 14 0.84 -21.53 -33.60
C SER A 14 0.29 -22.95 -33.61
N THR A 15 1.15 -23.93 -33.31
CA THR A 15 0.77 -25.34 -33.19
C THR A 15 -0.15 -25.56 -31.99
N LEU A 16 0.10 -24.84 -30.89
CA LEU A 16 -0.69 -24.93 -29.67
C LEU A 16 -2.12 -24.40 -29.87
N MET A 17 -2.24 -23.26 -30.53
CA MET A 17 -3.51 -22.64 -30.91
C MET A 17 -4.30 -23.55 -31.86
N ALA A 18 -3.66 -24.11 -32.89
CA ALA A 18 -4.32 -25.03 -33.82
C ALA A 18 -4.84 -26.30 -33.13
N VAL A 19 -4.14 -26.81 -32.11
CA VAL A 19 -4.61 -27.95 -31.30
C VAL A 19 -5.79 -27.55 -30.41
N ALA A 20 -5.75 -26.36 -29.79
CA ALA A 20 -6.84 -25.87 -28.95
C ALA A 20 -8.11 -25.54 -29.75
N GLU A 21 -7.96 -25.05 -30.97
CA GLU A 21 -9.06 -24.71 -31.88
C GLU A 21 -9.71 -25.98 -32.48
N ALA A 22 -8.89 -26.97 -32.85
CA ALA A 22 -9.38 -28.24 -33.41
C ALA A 22 -10.16 -29.10 -32.39
N ASP A 23 -9.80 -29.04 -31.10
CA ASP A 23 -10.38 -29.89 -30.06
C ASP A 23 -11.40 -29.15 -29.16
N GLY A 24 -11.69 -27.87 -29.43
CA GLY A 24 -12.67 -27.05 -28.69
C GLY A 24 -12.14 -26.54 -27.33
N LEU A 25 -11.96 -25.22 -27.21
CA LEU A 25 -11.36 -24.54 -26.06
C LEU A 25 -12.05 -24.78 -24.70
N THR A 26 -13.32 -25.19 -24.69
CA THR A 26 -14.07 -25.50 -23.45
C THR A 26 -13.61 -26.78 -22.75
N ALA A 27 -12.83 -27.63 -23.42
CA ALA A 27 -12.28 -28.86 -22.85
C ALA A 27 -10.99 -28.63 -22.02
N LEU A 28 -10.40 -27.43 -22.10
CA LEU A 28 -9.32 -26.98 -21.23
C LEU A 28 -9.94 -26.52 -19.90
N GLY A 29 -10.19 -27.47 -19.00
CA GLY A 29 -10.56 -27.14 -17.63
C GLY A 29 -9.52 -26.23 -16.95
N PRO A 30 -9.78 -25.73 -15.73
CA PRO A 30 -8.94 -24.75 -15.03
C PRO A 30 -7.50 -25.20 -14.71
N LEU A 31 -7.10 -26.41 -15.12
CA LEU A 31 -5.73 -26.88 -15.03
C LEU A 31 -4.93 -26.62 -16.31
N ASN A 32 -3.79 -25.97 -16.09
CA ASN A 32 -2.59 -25.86 -16.94
C ASN A 32 -2.47 -24.70 -17.92
N VAL A 33 -3.27 -23.63 -17.84
CA VAL A 33 -2.88 -22.36 -18.48
C VAL A 33 -1.55 -21.86 -17.91
N ASP A 34 -1.38 -21.96 -16.58
CA ASP A 34 -0.14 -21.60 -15.89
C ASP A 34 1.07 -22.47 -16.32
N THR A 35 0.88 -23.78 -16.46
CA THR A 35 1.96 -24.70 -16.87
C THR A 35 2.31 -24.54 -18.35
N LEU A 36 1.31 -24.24 -19.19
CA LEU A 36 1.51 -23.92 -20.61
C LEU A 36 2.24 -22.59 -20.79
N LEU A 37 1.84 -21.55 -20.05
CA LEU A 37 2.52 -20.25 -20.05
C LEU A 37 3.94 -20.36 -19.51
N ALA A 38 4.16 -21.07 -18.40
CA ALA A 38 5.48 -21.29 -17.84
C ALA A 38 6.40 -22.02 -18.84
N ARG A 39 5.89 -22.99 -19.60
CA ARG A 39 6.67 -23.73 -20.59
C ARG A 39 6.91 -22.93 -21.89
N LEU A 40 5.90 -22.19 -22.37
CA LEU A 40 6.03 -21.29 -23.53
C LEU A 40 6.99 -20.12 -23.26
N LEU A 41 7.04 -19.64 -22.02
CA LEU A 41 7.97 -18.61 -21.57
C LEU A 41 9.35 -19.18 -21.18
N GLY A 42 9.52 -20.51 -21.17
CA GLY A 42 10.77 -21.17 -20.76
C GLY A 42 11.08 -21.09 -19.26
N LEU A 43 10.09 -20.77 -18.43
CA LEU A 43 10.21 -20.48 -16.99
C LEU A 43 10.35 -21.71 -16.09
N HIS A 44 10.38 -22.94 -16.63
CA HIS A 44 10.47 -24.15 -15.81
C HIS A 44 11.80 -24.29 -15.04
N ALA A 45 12.83 -23.49 -15.38
CA ALA A 45 14.13 -23.51 -14.70
C ALA A 45 14.29 -22.43 -13.60
N TYR A 46 13.28 -21.57 -13.36
CA TYR A 46 13.46 -20.35 -12.55
C TYR A 46 13.19 -20.52 -11.04
N GLN A 47 13.06 -21.75 -10.54
CA GLN A 47 12.81 -22.03 -9.11
C GLN A 47 14.05 -22.51 -8.33
N ASN A 48 15.27 -22.42 -8.87
CA ASN A 48 16.47 -22.74 -8.09
C ASN A 48 17.63 -21.79 -8.38
N ARG A 49 18.04 -21.07 -7.33
CA ARG A 49 19.32 -20.40 -7.02
C ARG A 49 20.08 -19.64 -8.11
N ASP A 50 20.45 -18.43 -7.71
CA ASP A 50 21.58 -17.60 -8.14
C ASP A 50 21.57 -17.01 -9.55
N GLY A 51 21.70 -15.69 -9.60
CA GLY A 51 22.47 -15.01 -10.65
C GLY A 51 21.75 -14.68 -11.95
N VAL A 52 21.58 -13.37 -12.16
CA VAL A 52 21.31 -12.68 -13.43
C VAL A 52 21.99 -13.34 -14.64
N VAL A 53 21.21 -13.85 -15.63
CA VAL A 53 21.57 -13.84 -17.07
C VAL A 53 20.29 -13.81 -17.94
N GLY A 54 20.27 -12.92 -18.93
CA GLY A 54 19.08 -12.52 -19.71
C GLY A 54 18.43 -13.58 -20.60
N ALA A 55 17.10 -13.70 -20.46
CA ALA A 55 16.26 -14.27 -21.50
C ALA A 55 16.23 -13.33 -22.72
N LYS A 56 16.43 -13.87 -23.94
CA LYS A 56 16.32 -13.12 -25.20
C LYS A 56 14.91 -12.52 -25.34
N GLY A 57 14.77 -11.24 -25.01
CA GLY A 57 13.50 -10.49 -24.96
C GLY A 57 12.63 -10.55 -26.22
N GLY A 58 13.17 -11.01 -27.37
CA GLY A 58 12.41 -11.20 -28.60
C GLY A 58 11.29 -12.25 -28.53
N ARG A 59 11.47 -13.36 -27.79
CA ARG A 59 10.44 -14.42 -27.70
C ARG A 59 9.25 -14.02 -26.83
N VAL A 60 9.54 -13.39 -25.69
CA VAL A 60 8.52 -12.89 -24.78
C VAL A 60 7.71 -11.78 -25.45
N ARG A 61 8.39 -10.87 -26.18
CA ARG A 61 7.74 -9.83 -27.01
C ARG A 61 6.81 -10.41 -28.08
N ALA A 62 7.26 -11.43 -28.82
CA ALA A 62 6.43 -12.05 -29.87
C ALA A 62 5.19 -12.77 -29.30
N LEU A 63 5.32 -13.38 -28.12
CA LEU A 63 4.21 -14.02 -27.41
C LEU A 63 3.18 -12.97 -26.97
N LEU A 64 3.64 -11.86 -26.38
CA LEU A 64 2.81 -10.74 -25.94
C LEU A 64 2.05 -10.09 -27.10
N MET A 65 2.72 -9.83 -28.23
CA MET A 65 2.06 -9.27 -29.41
C MET A 65 0.91 -10.17 -29.91
N ARG A 66 1.11 -11.49 -29.90
CA ARG A 66 0.06 -12.43 -30.31
C ARG A 66 -1.11 -12.50 -29.32
N VAL A 67 -0.85 -12.34 -28.02
CA VAL A 67 -1.93 -12.23 -27.01
C VAL A 67 -2.71 -10.92 -27.21
N CYS A 68 -2.03 -9.81 -27.50
CA CYS A 68 -2.69 -8.53 -27.82
C CYS A 68 -3.50 -8.58 -29.12
N ASP A 69 -2.98 -9.19 -30.18
CA ASP A 69 -3.72 -9.38 -31.44
C ASP A 69 -4.94 -10.28 -31.22
N TYR A 70 -4.81 -11.31 -30.37
CA TYR A 70 -5.91 -12.17 -29.96
C TYR A 70 -7.00 -11.40 -29.19
N MET A 71 -6.63 -10.53 -28.24
CA MET A 71 -7.56 -9.63 -27.55
C MET A 71 -8.28 -8.68 -28.53
N ALA A 72 -7.57 -8.15 -29.53
CA ALA A 72 -8.14 -7.24 -30.52
C ALA A 72 -9.16 -7.91 -31.46
N SER A 73 -9.08 -9.24 -31.64
CA SER A 73 -9.94 -10.01 -32.53
C SER A 73 -11.35 -10.32 -31.98
N GLY A 74 -11.58 -10.15 -30.66
CA GLY A 74 -12.93 -10.17 -30.08
C GLY A 74 -13.65 -11.52 -30.08
N LEU A 75 -12.92 -12.65 -30.06
CA LEU A 75 -13.54 -13.98 -30.04
C LEU A 75 -14.21 -14.28 -28.67
N PRO A 76 -15.47 -14.76 -28.65
CA PRO A 76 -16.17 -15.11 -27.42
C PRO A 76 -15.60 -16.41 -26.81
N GLY A 77 -15.27 -16.39 -25.51
CA GLY A 77 -14.99 -17.62 -24.75
C GLY A 77 -13.82 -17.59 -23.77
N PHE A 78 -13.00 -16.53 -23.73
CA PHE A 78 -11.93 -16.42 -22.73
C PHE A 78 -12.41 -15.67 -21.47
N PRO A 79 -12.26 -16.22 -20.25
CA PRO A 79 -12.61 -15.49 -19.03
C PRO A 79 -11.67 -14.29 -18.86
N THR A 80 -12.22 -13.09 -18.86
CA THR A 80 -11.50 -11.81 -18.69
C THR A 80 -10.55 -11.84 -17.50
N VAL A 81 -10.97 -12.48 -16.40
CA VAL A 81 -10.22 -12.64 -15.15
C VAL A 81 -8.89 -13.39 -15.34
N THR A 82 -8.86 -14.46 -16.14
CA THR A 82 -7.65 -15.28 -16.35
C THR A 82 -6.61 -14.51 -17.17
N LEU A 83 -7.08 -13.72 -18.13
CA LEU A 83 -6.24 -12.91 -19.02
C LEU A 83 -5.65 -11.71 -18.28
N THR A 84 -6.43 -11.06 -17.42
CA THR A 84 -5.96 -9.97 -16.54
C THR A 84 -4.93 -10.45 -15.52
N ASN A 85 -5.12 -11.63 -14.90
CA ASN A 85 -4.13 -12.20 -13.96
C ASN A 85 -2.80 -12.55 -14.65
N CYS A 86 -2.84 -12.97 -15.92
CA CYS A 86 -1.64 -13.21 -16.72
C CYS A 86 -0.90 -11.90 -17.04
N LEU A 87 -1.64 -10.85 -17.40
CA LEU A 87 -1.09 -9.52 -17.65
C LEU A 87 -0.48 -8.91 -16.39
N GLU A 88 -1.13 -9.04 -15.23
CA GLU A 88 -0.61 -8.59 -13.94
C GLU A 88 0.74 -9.25 -13.61
N ARG A 89 0.85 -10.57 -13.78
CA ARG A 89 2.12 -11.29 -13.59
C ARG A 89 3.19 -10.86 -14.60
N LEU A 90 2.83 -10.61 -15.85
CA LEU A 90 3.75 -10.18 -16.90
C LEU A 90 4.25 -8.73 -16.71
N VAL A 91 3.41 -7.84 -16.18
CA VAL A 91 3.78 -6.46 -15.81
C VAL A 91 4.69 -6.45 -14.58
N ARG A 92 4.42 -7.30 -13.58
CA ARG A 92 5.30 -7.49 -12.41
C ARG A 92 6.70 -8.01 -12.80
N LEU A 93 6.84 -8.68 -13.95
CA LEU A 93 8.12 -9.16 -14.49
C LEU A 93 8.96 -8.10 -15.25
N GLN A 94 8.68 -6.80 -15.07
CA GLN A 94 9.43 -5.66 -15.63
C GLN A 94 9.73 -5.72 -17.14
N LEU A 95 8.69 -5.62 -17.98
CA LEU A 95 8.86 -5.41 -19.42
C LEU A 95 8.39 -4.00 -19.83
N ARG A 96 9.33 -3.05 -19.89
CA ARG A 96 9.11 -1.65 -20.34
C ARG A 96 8.41 -1.51 -21.71
N HIS A 97 8.41 -2.56 -22.55
CA HIS A 97 7.82 -2.53 -23.90
C HIS A 97 6.35 -2.99 -23.99
N VAL A 98 5.78 -3.60 -22.94
CA VAL A 98 4.37 -4.07 -22.95
C VAL A 98 3.38 -2.91 -22.81
N SER A 99 3.81 -1.81 -22.20
CA SER A 99 2.99 -0.63 -21.91
C SER A 99 2.25 -0.07 -23.13
N ILE A 100 2.89 0.03 -24.30
CA ILE A 100 2.34 0.74 -25.48
C ILE A 100 1.17 -0.02 -26.16
N GLU A 101 1.23 -1.35 -26.26
CA GLU A 101 0.13 -2.12 -26.88
C GLU A 101 -1.00 -2.41 -25.89
N LEU A 102 -0.67 -2.57 -24.60
CA LEU A 102 -1.67 -2.58 -23.54
C LEU A 102 -2.45 -1.26 -23.54
N GLN A 103 -1.75 -0.14 -23.66
CA GLN A 103 -2.32 1.20 -23.80
C GLN A 103 -3.30 1.30 -24.97
N LYS A 104 -2.94 0.86 -26.18
CA LYS A 104 -3.85 0.88 -27.34
C LYS A 104 -5.07 -0.02 -27.16
N GLY A 105 -4.94 -1.12 -26.41
CA GLY A 105 -6.07 -1.99 -26.05
C GLY A 105 -7.01 -1.31 -25.06
N VAL A 106 -6.44 -0.70 -24.02
CA VAL A 106 -7.15 0.06 -22.99
C VAL A 106 -7.89 1.26 -23.58
N GLU A 107 -7.23 2.06 -24.43
CA GLU A 107 -7.84 3.20 -25.12
C GLU A 107 -9.03 2.76 -25.99
N ARG A 108 -8.89 1.66 -26.75
CA ARG A 108 -9.97 1.12 -27.58
C ARG A 108 -11.17 0.66 -26.75
N GLU A 109 -10.92 0.07 -25.58
CA GLU A 109 -12.00 -0.50 -24.77
C GLU A 109 -12.64 0.51 -23.80
N LEU A 110 -11.89 1.53 -23.37
CA LEU A 110 -12.44 2.75 -22.77
C LEU A 110 -13.40 3.47 -23.72
N VAL A 111 -13.05 3.54 -25.00
CA VAL A 111 -13.92 4.12 -26.04
C VAL A 111 -15.18 3.28 -26.26
N ARG A 112 -15.05 1.95 -26.27
CA ARG A 112 -16.17 1.02 -26.53
C ARG A 112 -17.14 0.84 -25.36
N ARG A 113 -16.66 0.72 -24.11
CA ARG A 113 -17.48 0.34 -22.94
C ARG A 113 -17.19 1.18 -21.70
N PRO A 114 -17.41 2.50 -21.76
CA PRO A 114 -16.95 3.44 -20.74
C PRO A 114 -17.54 3.20 -19.35
N ARG A 115 -18.79 2.73 -19.22
CA ARG A 115 -19.42 2.47 -17.91
C ARG A 115 -18.94 1.17 -17.25
N GLU A 116 -18.55 0.17 -18.04
CA GLU A 116 -18.09 -1.14 -17.54
C GLU A 116 -16.58 -1.13 -17.29
N PHE A 117 -15.82 -0.32 -18.05
CA PHE A 117 -14.36 -0.29 -18.03
C PHE A 117 -13.78 0.70 -16.99
N ALA A 118 -14.53 1.75 -16.62
CA ALA A 118 -13.98 2.89 -15.87
C ALA A 118 -13.57 2.61 -14.42
N THR A 119 -14.20 1.66 -13.72
CA THR A 119 -14.00 1.58 -12.26
C THR A 119 -12.98 0.52 -11.83
N LEU A 120 -12.95 -0.65 -12.46
CA LEU A 120 -12.13 -1.78 -11.99
C LEU A 120 -10.80 -1.90 -12.75
N GLU A 121 -10.84 -1.82 -14.08
CA GLU A 121 -9.63 -1.98 -14.90
C GLU A 121 -8.77 -0.72 -14.89
N LEU A 122 -9.36 0.48 -14.84
CA LEU A 122 -8.62 1.73 -14.74
C LEU A 122 -7.95 1.91 -13.37
N VAL A 123 -8.62 1.57 -12.27
CA VAL A 123 -8.02 1.54 -10.93
C VAL A 123 -6.89 0.52 -10.87
N ARG A 124 -7.06 -0.65 -11.50
CA ARG A 124 -5.99 -1.66 -11.62
C ARG A 124 -4.83 -1.15 -12.48
N LEU A 125 -5.11 -0.49 -13.60
CA LEU A 125 -4.09 0.07 -14.50
C LEU A 125 -3.34 1.25 -13.88
N CYS A 126 -3.99 2.12 -13.11
CA CYS A 126 -3.33 3.18 -12.35
C CYS A 126 -2.44 2.58 -11.26
N ARG A 127 -2.91 1.55 -10.53
CA ARG A 127 -2.09 0.82 -9.54
C ARG A 127 -0.91 0.08 -10.17
N LEU A 128 -1.06 -0.45 -11.38
CA LEU A 128 0.00 -1.14 -12.12
C LEU A 128 0.96 -0.16 -12.83
N GLY A 129 0.46 1.01 -13.25
CA GLY A 129 1.18 2.02 -14.01
C GLY A 129 2.02 2.97 -13.16
N ALA A 130 1.60 3.22 -11.91
CA ALA A 130 2.29 4.09 -10.96
C ALA A 130 3.77 3.72 -10.74
N GLY A 131 4.16 2.47 -10.96
CA GLY A 131 5.54 2.01 -10.81
C GLY A 131 6.38 1.94 -12.10
N ALA A 132 5.78 2.04 -13.31
CA ALA A 132 6.48 1.61 -14.54
C ALA A 132 6.39 2.56 -15.74
N CYS A 133 5.38 3.42 -15.81
CA CYS A 133 5.15 4.29 -16.98
C CYS A 133 4.81 5.68 -16.46
N GLY A 134 5.64 6.69 -16.73
CA GLY A 134 5.39 8.06 -16.28
C GLY A 134 3.98 8.55 -16.65
N VAL A 135 3.41 9.39 -15.78
CA VAL A 135 2.05 9.97 -15.84
C VAL A 135 1.70 10.54 -17.22
N THR A 136 2.70 11.00 -17.98
CA THR A 136 2.58 11.59 -19.31
C THR A 136 1.87 10.70 -20.33
N HIS A 137 1.97 9.37 -20.23
CA HIS A 137 1.37 8.46 -21.20
C HIS A 137 -0.11 8.15 -20.93
N LEU A 138 -0.60 8.40 -19.72
CA LEU A 138 -2.01 8.19 -19.35
C LEU A 138 -2.84 9.48 -19.40
N LEU A 139 -2.18 10.63 -19.56
CA LEU A 139 -2.82 11.95 -19.56
C LEU A 139 -3.99 12.08 -20.55
N PRO A 140 -3.93 11.60 -21.81
CA PRO A 140 -5.08 11.70 -22.73
C PRO A 140 -6.31 10.90 -22.25
N ALA A 141 -6.09 9.74 -21.62
CA ALA A 141 -7.16 8.93 -21.06
C ALA A 141 -7.77 9.61 -19.82
N PHE A 142 -6.94 10.24 -18.98
CA PHE A 142 -7.40 11.03 -17.83
C PHE A 142 -8.24 12.23 -18.27
N LEU A 143 -7.80 13.01 -19.26
CA LEU A 143 -8.55 14.17 -19.77
C LEU A 143 -9.90 13.80 -20.40
N GLU A 144 -9.97 12.72 -21.19
CA GLU A 144 -11.26 12.25 -21.72
C GLU A 144 -12.19 11.75 -20.60
N MET A 145 -11.62 11.20 -19.52
CA MET A 145 -12.39 10.79 -18.36
C MET A 145 -12.92 12.00 -17.58
N GLU A 146 -12.12 13.04 -17.36
CA GLU A 146 -12.58 14.30 -16.74
C GLU A 146 -13.77 14.89 -17.49
N ARG A 147 -13.66 14.96 -18.83
CA ARG A 147 -14.73 15.45 -19.71
C ARG A 147 -16.02 14.64 -19.53
N ARG A 148 -15.91 13.34 -19.24
CA ARG A 148 -17.04 12.45 -19.01
C ARG A 148 -17.56 12.47 -17.59
N ILE A 149 -16.70 12.65 -16.58
CA ILE A 149 -17.11 12.81 -15.19
C ILE A 149 -17.94 14.10 -15.04
N GLY A 150 -17.57 15.16 -15.77
CA GLY A 150 -18.38 16.37 -15.85
C GLY A 150 -19.78 16.18 -16.48
N THR A 151 -20.00 15.08 -17.22
CA THR A 151 -21.27 14.82 -17.94
C THR A 151 -22.04 13.57 -17.46
N ALA A 152 -21.40 12.69 -16.68
CA ALA A 152 -21.98 11.44 -16.20
C ALA A 152 -22.09 11.42 -14.68
N SER A 153 -23.26 11.04 -14.15
CA SER A 153 -23.45 10.76 -12.72
C SER A 153 -22.79 9.43 -12.36
N LEU A 154 -21.52 9.46 -11.94
CA LEU A 154 -20.88 8.29 -11.36
C LEU A 154 -21.39 8.03 -9.93
N PRO A 155 -21.49 6.76 -9.50
CA PRO A 155 -21.68 6.42 -8.09
C PRO A 155 -20.52 6.96 -7.24
N LEU A 156 -20.78 7.28 -5.97
CA LEU A 156 -19.78 7.83 -5.06
C LEU A 156 -18.55 6.91 -4.91
N ASP A 157 -18.78 5.60 -4.78
CA ASP A 157 -17.71 4.60 -4.67
C ASP A 157 -16.77 4.62 -5.89
N SER A 158 -17.35 4.87 -7.07
CA SER A 158 -16.57 4.98 -8.31
C SER A 158 -15.80 6.29 -8.36
N LEU A 159 -16.37 7.39 -7.87
CA LEU A 159 -15.64 8.66 -7.75
C LEU A 159 -14.47 8.52 -6.79
N LEU A 160 -14.68 7.97 -5.58
CA LEU A 160 -13.62 7.72 -4.61
C LEU A 160 -12.50 6.83 -5.19
N ALA A 161 -12.87 5.77 -5.91
CA ALA A 161 -11.88 4.88 -6.52
C ALA A 161 -11.06 5.56 -7.63
N VAL A 162 -11.70 6.41 -8.46
CA VAL A 162 -11.02 7.22 -9.48
C VAL A 162 -10.10 8.24 -8.84
N THR A 163 -10.58 8.94 -7.81
CA THR A 163 -9.81 9.92 -7.04
C THR A 163 -8.56 9.28 -6.43
N ASN A 164 -8.68 8.08 -5.83
CA ASN A 164 -7.56 7.30 -5.30
C ASN A 164 -6.54 6.95 -6.38
N ALA A 165 -7.02 6.49 -7.53
CA ALA A 165 -6.18 6.13 -8.66
C ALA A 165 -5.41 7.33 -9.22
N PHE A 166 -6.03 8.51 -9.21
CA PHE A 166 -5.45 9.77 -9.64
C PHE A 166 -4.36 10.24 -8.67
N ALA A 167 -4.65 10.23 -7.36
CA ALA A 167 -3.69 10.54 -6.31
C ALA A 167 -2.46 9.63 -6.36
N ALA A 168 -2.65 8.32 -6.60
CA ALA A 168 -1.56 7.35 -6.69
C ALA A 168 -0.58 7.59 -7.85
N VAL A 169 -1.00 8.32 -8.88
CA VAL A 169 -0.14 8.75 -9.99
C VAL A 169 0.18 10.25 -9.94
N SER A 170 -0.05 10.90 -8.79
CA SER A 170 0.15 12.34 -8.58
C SER A 170 -0.57 13.23 -9.60
N TYR A 171 -1.67 12.73 -10.18
CA TYR A 171 -2.50 13.48 -11.11
C TYR A 171 -3.66 14.11 -10.33
N HIS A 172 -3.78 15.44 -10.40
CA HIS A 172 -4.78 16.19 -9.65
C HIS A 172 -5.76 16.81 -10.63
N SER A 173 -7.01 16.38 -10.58
CA SER A 173 -8.07 16.88 -11.43
C SER A 173 -9.05 17.75 -10.64
N PRO A 174 -9.09 19.07 -10.87
CA PRO A 174 -10.09 19.94 -10.26
C PRO A 174 -11.52 19.50 -10.59
N ALA A 175 -11.77 19.01 -11.80
CA ALA A 175 -13.11 18.58 -12.22
C ALA A 175 -13.60 17.33 -11.46
N VAL A 176 -12.69 16.37 -11.21
CA VAL A 176 -13.02 15.18 -10.42
C VAL A 176 -13.19 15.52 -8.96
N LEU A 177 -12.34 16.39 -8.42
CA LEU A 177 -12.46 16.90 -7.05
C LEU A 177 -13.79 17.63 -6.86
N ASP A 178 -14.14 18.59 -7.72
CA ASP A 178 -15.43 19.30 -7.70
C ASP A 178 -16.63 18.35 -7.80
N ALA A 179 -16.52 17.27 -8.57
CA ALA A 179 -17.58 16.27 -8.68
C ALA A 179 -17.71 15.43 -7.41
N LEU A 180 -16.58 15.04 -6.82
CA LEU A 180 -16.52 14.31 -5.55
C LEU A 180 -17.08 15.16 -4.42
N GLU A 181 -16.61 16.40 -4.25
CA GLU A 181 -17.05 17.31 -3.20
C GLU A 181 -18.56 17.56 -3.28
N ARG A 182 -19.08 17.92 -4.46
CA ARG A 182 -20.54 18.10 -4.66
C ARG A 182 -21.35 16.85 -4.35
N ARG A 183 -20.77 15.66 -4.53
CA ARG A 183 -21.46 14.40 -4.20
C ARG A 183 -21.42 14.14 -2.70
N LEU A 184 -20.26 14.31 -2.07
CA LEU A 184 -20.08 14.17 -0.63
C LEU A 184 -20.94 15.16 0.15
N THR A 185 -21.00 16.44 -0.24
CA THR A 185 -21.88 17.44 0.40
C THR A 185 -23.35 17.04 0.32
N ARG A 186 -23.79 16.47 -0.81
CA ARG A 186 -25.18 16.06 -1.02
C ARG A 186 -25.56 14.84 -0.18
N ASP A 187 -24.66 13.86 -0.13
CA ASP A 187 -24.92 12.55 0.47
C ASP A 187 -24.32 12.43 1.88
N LEU A 188 -23.78 13.52 2.45
CA LEU A 188 -23.01 13.53 3.71
C LEU A 188 -23.65 12.74 4.84
N LEU A 189 -24.97 12.95 5.05
CA LEU A 189 -25.73 12.32 6.13
C LEU A 189 -26.08 10.85 5.86
N SER A 190 -26.02 10.41 4.60
CA SER A 190 -26.34 9.03 4.20
C SER A 190 -25.11 8.16 3.99
N LEU A 191 -23.90 8.71 4.10
CA LEU A 191 -22.66 7.94 3.98
C LEU A 191 -22.58 6.86 5.06
N ASP A 192 -22.20 5.66 4.65
CA ASP A 192 -21.89 4.59 5.57
C ASP A 192 -20.46 4.74 6.13
N GLY A 193 -20.12 3.89 7.11
CA GLY A 193 -18.82 3.98 7.78
C GLY A 193 -17.59 3.83 6.87
N PRO A 194 -17.54 2.80 6.00
CA PRO A 194 -16.45 2.67 5.03
C PRO A 194 -16.31 3.89 4.12
N LEU A 195 -17.42 4.42 3.60
CA LEU A 195 -17.39 5.57 2.69
C LEU A 195 -17.00 6.86 3.39
N LEU A 196 -17.35 7.06 4.67
CA LEU A 196 -16.88 8.20 5.45
C LEU A 196 -15.35 8.22 5.58
N ALA A 197 -14.76 7.09 5.97
CA ALA A 197 -13.30 7.00 6.14
C ALA A 197 -12.56 7.15 4.79
N ALA A 198 -13.08 6.51 3.74
CA ALA A 198 -12.55 6.67 2.40
C ALA A 198 -12.65 8.12 1.91
N ALA A 199 -13.79 8.79 2.09
CA ALA A 199 -13.98 10.17 1.69
C ALA A 199 -12.98 11.12 2.34
N ILE A 200 -12.75 10.99 3.65
CA ILE A 200 -11.74 11.81 4.34
C ILE A 200 -10.35 11.54 3.77
N SER A 201 -9.99 10.27 3.56
CA SER A 201 -8.67 9.88 3.06
C SER A 201 -8.43 10.39 1.64
N GLU A 202 -9.45 10.30 0.78
CA GLU A 202 -9.36 10.76 -0.59
C GLU A 202 -9.26 12.28 -0.65
N LEU A 203 -10.06 13.02 0.11
CA LEU A 203 -9.94 14.49 0.15
C LEU A 203 -8.59 14.94 0.70
N ALA A 204 -8.07 14.25 1.73
CA ALA A 204 -6.76 14.52 2.32
C ALA A 204 -5.60 14.40 1.32
N ALA A 205 -5.75 13.59 0.26
CA ALA A 205 -4.74 13.41 -0.76
C ALA A 205 -4.64 14.59 -1.75
N PHE A 206 -5.63 15.50 -1.77
CA PHE A 206 -5.67 16.62 -2.70
C PHE A 206 -5.26 17.90 -1.96
N PRO A 207 -4.27 18.68 -2.44
CA PRO A 207 -3.89 19.93 -1.78
C PRO A 207 -5.01 20.98 -1.75
N ASP A 208 -5.88 20.98 -2.77
CA ASP A 208 -6.89 22.01 -3.02
C ASP A 208 -8.32 21.59 -2.58
N HIS A 209 -8.45 20.61 -1.68
CA HIS A 209 -9.77 20.16 -1.19
C HIS A 209 -10.48 21.23 -0.34
N SER A 210 -11.81 21.18 -0.30
CA SER A 210 -12.63 22.00 0.61
C SER A 210 -12.34 21.61 2.07
N PRO A 211 -11.72 22.52 2.85
CA PRO A 211 -11.40 22.25 4.23
C PRO A 211 -12.65 22.03 5.10
N GLU A 212 -13.74 22.76 4.79
CA GLU A 212 -15.01 22.66 5.52
C GLU A 212 -15.64 21.27 5.35
N LEU A 213 -15.53 20.67 4.17
CA LEU A 213 -16.08 19.34 3.92
C LEU A 213 -15.37 18.25 4.74
N VAL A 214 -14.05 18.36 4.93
CA VAL A 214 -13.30 17.44 5.80
C VAL A 214 -13.74 17.60 7.26
N ASP A 215 -13.98 18.83 7.71
CA ASP A 215 -14.47 19.09 9.07
C ASP A 215 -15.90 18.55 9.27
N ASP A 216 -16.76 18.69 8.26
CA ASP A 216 -18.11 18.14 8.25
C ASP A 216 -18.09 16.60 8.31
N LEU A 217 -17.24 15.95 7.51
CA LEU A 217 -17.04 14.50 7.55
C LEU A 217 -16.49 14.04 8.90
N ALA A 218 -15.52 14.75 9.47
CA ALA A 218 -15.00 14.45 10.79
C ALA A 218 -16.06 14.60 11.88
N THR A 219 -16.96 15.58 11.75
CA THR A 219 -18.14 15.76 12.63
C THR A 219 -19.12 14.59 12.51
N GLN A 220 -19.35 14.08 11.30
CA GLN A 220 -20.16 12.87 11.10
C GLN A 220 -19.53 11.65 11.78
N VAL A 221 -18.21 11.47 11.68
CA VAL A 221 -17.51 10.38 12.38
C VAL A 221 -17.62 10.55 13.90
N ALA A 222 -17.45 11.77 14.42
CA ALA A 222 -17.53 12.06 15.85
C ALA A 222 -18.92 11.74 16.45
N THR A 223 -19.98 12.09 15.74
CA THR A 223 -21.37 11.86 16.18
C THR A 223 -21.81 10.40 16.06
N ARG A 224 -21.20 9.61 15.17
CA ARG A 224 -21.60 8.22 14.87
C ARG A 224 -20.60 7.18 15.37
N THR A 225 -19.70 7.54 16.28
CA THR A 225 -18.67 6.61 16.80
C THR A 225 -19.24 5.30 17.39
N GLU A 226 -20.48 5.33 17.90
CA GLU A 226 -21.16 4.14 18.43
C GLU A 226 -21.54 3.13 17.35
N GLU A 227 -22.05 3.62 16.21
CA GLU A 227 -22.53 2.84 15.07
C GLU A 227 -21.37 2.30 14.22
N LEU A 228 -20.29 3.08 14.13
CA LEU A 228 -19.15 2.76 13.28
C LEU A 228 -18.38 1.56 13.84
N LYS A 229 -17.94 0.68 12.93
CA LYS A 229 -17.03 -0.43 13.29
C LYS A 229 -15.67 0.14 13.72
N PRO A 230 -14.93 -0.53 14.63
CA PRO A 230 -13.60 -0.09 15.05
C PRO A 230 -12.66 0.16 13.86
N ALA A 231 -12.74 -0.71 12.84
CA ALA A 231 -11.97 -0.58 11.62
C ALA A 231 -12.15 0.79 10.93
N HIS A 232 -13.39 1.27 10.79
CA HIS A 232 -13.68 2.53 10.11
C HIS A 232 -13.21 3.74 10.93
N LEU A 233 -13.27 3.65 12.27
CA LEU A 233 -12.76 4.69 13.15
C LEU A 233 -11.23 4.80 13.08
N ALA A 234 -10.52 3.67 13.02
CA ALA A 234 -9.07 3.67 12.84
C ALA A 234 -8.66 4.27 11.48
N ASP A 235 -9.37 3.88 10.41
CA ASP A 235 -9.12 4.39 9.07
C ASP A 235 -9.41 5.90 8.98
N ALA A 236 -10.51 6.39 9.60
CA ALA A 236 -10.85 7.82 9.66
C ALA A 236 -9.85 8.65 10.49
N ALA A 237 -9.42 8.13 11.66
CA ALA A 237 -8.39 8.80 12.47
C ALA A 237 -7.09 8.97 11.68
N HIS A 238 -6.67 7.92 10.98
CA HIS A 238 -5.48 7.96 10.14
C HIS A 238 -5.61 8.96 8.99
N ALA A 239 -6.74 8.93 8.28
CA ALA A 239 -7.02 9.85 7.18
C ALA A 239 -6.92 11.32 7.60
N VAL A 240 -7.57 11.71 8.71
CA VAL A 240 -7.47 13.08 9.24
C VAL A 240 -6.03 13.44 9.63
N SER A 241 -5.28 12.51 10.23
CA SER A 241 -3.89 12.76 10.62
C SER A 241 -3.00 13.06 9.40
N LEU A 242 -3.24 12.40 8.27
CA LEU A 242 -2.55 12.64 7.00
C LEU A 242 -2.98 13.95 6.34
N ALA A 243 -4.25 14.32 6.45
CA ALA A 243 -4.78 15.59 5.96
C ALA A 243 -4.13 16.82 6.63
N ARG A 244 -3.40 16.61 7.74
CA ARG A 244 -2.84 17.67 8.61
C ARG A 244 -3.91 18.64 9.12
N ARG A 245 -5.16 18.18 9.19
CA ARG A 245 -6.30 18.94 9.68
C ARG A 245 -6.54 18.61 11.15
N PRO A 246 -6.63 19.61 12.03
CA PRO A 246 -6.97 19.35 13.42
C PRO A 246 -8.45 18.97 13.51
N ALA A 247 -8.76 17.68 13.71
CA ALA A 247 -10.11 17.23 14.11
C ALA A 247 -10.12 16.72 15.57
N PRO A 248 -9.93 17.62 16.55
CA PRO A 248 -9.76 17.25 17.94
C PRO A 248 -10.96 16.49 18.51
N GLU A 249 -12.17 16.95 18.17
CA GLU A 249 -13.42 16.36 18.66
C GLU A 249 -13.64 14.94 18.14
N MET A 250 -13.32 14.70 16.87
CA MET A 250 -13.39 13.37 16.25
C MET A 250 -12.41 12.41 16.93
N LEU A 251 -11.15 12.82 17.10
CA LEU A 251 -10.12 11.99 17.71
C LEU A 251 -10.42 11.69 19.19
N ASP A 252 -10.95 12.67 19.93
CA ASP A 252 -11.37 12.48 21.32
C ASP A 252 -12.60 11.56 21.44
N ALA A 253 -13.54 11.66 20.51
CA ALA A 253 -14.68 10.74 20.44
C ALA A 253 -14.21 9.31 20.11
N ILE A 254 -13.30 9.15 19.15
CA ILE A 254 -12.70 7.85 18.79
C ILE A 254 -11.97 7.27 20.00
N GLN A 255 -11.12 8.04 20.66
CA GLN A 255 -10.36 7.57 21.82
C GLN A 255 -11.26 7.09 22.95
N ARG A 256 -12.29 7.87 23.30
CA ARG A 256 -13.28 7.46 24.32
C ARG A 256 -14.03 6.19 23.91
N ARG A 257 -14.29 6.00 22.62
CA ARG A 257 -15.05 4.86 22.11
C ARG A 257 -14.21 3.59 21.96
N MET A 258 -12.90 3.71 21.76
CA MET A 258 -11.97 2.60 21.55
C MET A 258 -11.63 1.87 22.86
N THR A 259 -12.63 1.17 23.39
CA THR A 259 -12.47 0.29 24.55
C THR A 259 -11.63 -0.94 24.20
N PRO A 260 -11.06 -1.67 25.20
CA PRO A 260 -10.24 -2.83 24.93
C PRO A 260 -10.87 -3.85 23.98
N PRO A 261 -12.17 -4.25 24.11
CA PRO A 261 -12.80 -5.18 23.16
C PRO A 261 -12.77 -4.69 21.71
N ARG A 262 -12.90 -3.38 21.48
CA ARG A 262 -12.87 -2.79 20.13
C ARG A 262 -11.46 -2.73 19.56
N LEU A 263 -10.45 -2.48 20.40
CA LEU A 263 -9.04 -2.55 20.00
C LEU A 263 -8.60 -3.99 19.67
N TYR A 264 -9.11 -5.00 20.41
CA TYR A 264 -8.89 -6.41 20.09
C TYR A 264 -9.54 -6.84 18.76
N ALA A 265 -10.55 -6.13 18.28
CA ALA A 265 -11.16 -6.39 16.98
C ALA A 265 -10.35 -5.83 15.80
N LEU A 266 -9.37 -4.94 16.04
CA LEU A 266 -8.52 -4.38 15.00
C LEU A 266 -7.37 -5.32 14.67
N GLY A 267 -7.14 -5.63 13.39
CA GLY A 267 -5.89 -6.28 12.97
C GLY A 267 -4.65 -5.39 13.19
N PRO A 268 -3.43 -5.94 13.09
CA PRO A 268 -2.17 -5.21 13.29
C PRO A 268 -2.12 -3.87 12.55
N GLU A 269 -2.25 -3.87 11.22
CA GLU A 269 -2.24 -2.67 10.37
C GLU A 269 -3.16 -1.53 10.87
N ARG A 270 -4.39 -1.86 11.28
CA ARG A 270 -5.35 -0.84 11.74
C ARG A 270 -5.07 -0.38 13.16
N LEU A 271 -4.57 -1.26 14.02
CA LEU A 271 -4.15 -0.90 15.36
C LEU A 271 -2.98 0.09 15.32
N THR A 272 -2.01 -0.15 14.43
CA THR A 272 -0.84 0.72 14.26
C THR A 272 -1.22 2.04 13.63
N ARG A 273 -2.08 2.05 12.60
CA ARG A 273 -2.65 3.29 12.03
C ARG A 273 -3.35 4.16 13.06
N LEU A 274 -4.21 3.56 13.91
CA LEU A 274 -4.87 4.29 14.99
C LEU A 274 -3.84 4.89 15.97
N SER A 275 -2.85 4.09 16.38
CA SER A 275 -1.78 4.55 17.27
C SER A 275 -1.00 5.72 16.67
N CYS A 276 -0.56 5.60 15.42
CA CYS A 276 0.11 6.67 14.67
C CYS A 276 -0.74 7.94 14.58
N ALA A 277 -2.03 7.80 14.24
CA ALA A 277 -2.93 8.94 14.11
C ALA A 277 -3.05 9.73 15.43
N LEU A 278 -3.30 9.01 16.53
CA LEU A 278 -3.41 9.63 17.85
C LEU A 278 -2.08 10.23 18.30
N ALA A 279 -0.95 9.57 18.02
CA ALA A 279 0.38 10.07 18.40
C ALA A 279 0.76 11.33 17.61
N LEU A 280 0.53 11.33 16.29
CA LEU A 280 0.77 12.48 15.41
C LEU A 280 -0.06 13.70 15.81
N SER A 281 -1.29 13.47 16.26
CA SER A 281 -2.17 14.53 16.76
C SER A 281 -1.90 14.93 18.22
N GLY A 282 -0.93 14.30 18.90
CA GLY A 282 -0.62 14.56 20.31
C GLY A 282 -1.73 14.14 21.27
N ARG A 283 -2.59 13.20 20.88
CA ARG A 283 -3.77 12.75 21.63
C ARG A 283 -3.64 11.34 22.19
N LEU A 284 -2.62 10.58 21.81
CA LEU A 284 -2.36 9.25 22.35
C LEU A 284 -2.06 9.32 23.86
N SER A 285 -3.09 9.12 24.68
CA SER A 285 -2.95 9.09 26.14
C SER A 285 -2.17 7.87 26.60
N GLU A 286 -1.58 7.95 27.79
CA GLU A 286 -0.85 6.84 28.42
C GLU A 286 -1.71 5.58 28.55
N ASP A 287 -2.96 5.71 29.04
CA ASP A 287 -3.91 4.61 29.16
C ASP A 287 -4.23 3.94 27.81
N MET A 288 -4.36 4.76 26.75
CA MET A 288 -4.61 4.26 25.40
C MET A 288 -3.37 3.56 24.84
N ALA A 289 -2.18 4.13 25.02
CA ALA A 289 -0.91 3.53 24.62
C ALA A 289 -0.71 2.17 25.30
N ALA A 290 -0.87 2.09 26.62
CA ALA A 290 -0.77 0.85 27.39
C ALA A 290 -1.82 -0.19 26.96
N THR A 291 -3.03 0.25 26.57
CA THR A 291 -4.05 -0.66 26.06
C THR A 291 -3.71 -1.18 24.67
N ILE A 292 -3.21 -0.33 23.78
CA ILE A 292 -2.73 -0.72 22.45
C ILE A 292 -1.57 -1.71 22.56
N GLU A 293 -0.60 -1.44 23.45
CA GLU A 293 0.51 -2.33 23.76
C GLU A 293 0.01 -3.72 24.16
N ARG A 294 -0.88 -3.81 25.17
CA ARG A 294 -1.45 -5.10 25.59
C ARG A 294 -2.17 -5.83 24.44
N CYS A 295 -2.82 -5.08 23.55
CA CYS A 295 -3.47 -5.66 22.37
C CYS A 295 -2.47 -6.13 21.32
N ALA A 296 -1.32 -5.46 21.19
CA ALA A 296 -0.25 -5.81 20.28
C ALA A 296 0.52 -7.04 20.76
N VAL A 297 0.98 -7.05 22.02
CA VAL A 297 1.73 -8.17 22.63
C VAL A 297 0.98 -9.50 22.51
N LYS A 298 -0.32 -9.50 22.82
CA LYS A 298 -1.18 -10.70 22.68
C LYS A 298 -1.28 -11.26 21.26
N ARG A 299 -0.93 -10.46 20.24
CA ARG A 299 -1.04 -10.80 18.83
C ARG A 299 0.26 -10.54 18.08
N LEU A 300 1.39 -10.52 18.79
CA LEU A 300 2.69 -10.16 18.26
C LEU A 300 3.06 -10.99 17.02
N TYR A 301 2.69 -12.27 17.01
CA TYR A 301 2.89 -13.19 15.89
C TYR A 301 2.17 -12.77 14.59
N GLN A 302 1.17 -11.89 14.66
CA GLN A 302 0.44 -11.37 13.49
C GLN A 302 1.10 -10.11 12.91
N PHE A 303 2.02 -9.47 13.64
CA PHE A 303 2.69 -8.26 13.17
C PHE A 303 3.80 -8.63 12.17
N GLY A 304 3.77 -8.00 11.01
CA GLY A 304 4.92 -7.90 10.11
C GLY A 304 5.82 -6.73 10.51
N GLY A 305 7.00 -6.63 9.88
CA GLY A 305 7.98 -5.59 10.19
C GLY A 305 7.40 -4.18 10.05
N ALA A 306 6.79 -3.86 8.90
CA ALA A 306 6.19 -2.54 8.64
C ALA A 306 5.16 -2.08 9.68
N ASP A 307 4.36 -3.01 10.23
CA ASP A 307 3.39 -2.67 11.28
C ASP A 307 4.10 -2.47 12.61
N LEU A 308 5.00 -3.38 12.97
CA LEU A 308 5.71 -3.31 14.24
C LEU A 308 6.56 -2.03 14.37
N GLY A 309 7.29 -1.66 13.32
CA GLY A 309 8.08 -0.43 13.30
C GLY A 309 7.20 0.83 13.47
N ARG A 310 6.03 0.87 12.82
CA ARG A 310 5.06 1.97 12.98
C ARG A 310 4.48 2.04 14.39
N LEU A 311 4.17 0.90 15.00
CA LEU A 311 3.68 0.84 16.38
C LEU A 311 4.72 1.36 17.37
N LEU A 312 5.97 0.91 17.23
CA LEU A 312 7.07 1.35 18.09
C LEU A 312 7.28 2.85 17.97
N TRP A 313 7.28 3.36 16.73
CA TRP A 313 7.39 4.79 16.47
C TRP A 313 6.25 5.61 17.09
N SER A 314 4.99 5.17 16.96
CA SER A 314 3.86 5.91 17.52
C SER A 314 3.87 5.93 19.04
N VAL A 315 4.27 4.83 19.67
CA VAL A 315 4.43 4.75 21.13
C VAL A 315 5.62 5.61 21.58
N GLY A 316 6.76 5.57 20.87
CA GLY A 316 7.92 6.43 21.15
C GLY A 316 7.65 7.92 20.98
N LEU A 317 6.65 8.30 20.16
CA LEU A 317 6.19 9.67 20.01
C LEU A 317 5.30 10.13 21.20
N SER A 318 4.63 9.20 21.89
CA SER A 318 3.80 9.51 23.06
C SER A 318 4.68 9.87 24.26
N ARG A 319 4.58 11.13 24.70
CA ARG A 319 5.30 11.60 25.89
C ARG A 319 4.64 11.04 27.14
N GLY A 320 5.29 10.05 27.77
CA GLY A 320 4.88 9.50 29.06
C GLY A 320 4.43 8.05 29.04
N ALA A 321 4.27 7.42 27.87
CA ALA A 321 4.07 5.97 27.81
C ALA A 321 5.36 5.25 28.24
N ASP A 322 5.25 4.29 29.17
CA ASP A 322 6.33 3.36 29.46
C ASP A 322 6.50 2.39 28.30
N ALA A 323 7.24 2.83 27.29
CA ALA A 323 7.47 2.03 26.11
C ALA A 323 8.45 0.87 26.38
N GLN A 324 9.18 0.86 27.51
CA GLN A 324 10.22 -0.12 27.76
C GLN A 324 9.66 -1.54 27.89
N SER A 325 8.48 -1.69 28.49
CA SER A 325 7.78 -2.98 28.55
C SER A 325 7.43 -3.50 27.16
N LEU A 326 6.89 -2.63 26.30
CA LEU A 326 6.57 -2.99 24.92
C LEU A 326 7.83 -3.45 24.17
N PHE A 327 8.94 -2.70 24.25
CA PHE A 327 10.18 -3.05 23.57
C PHE A 327 10.73 -4.41 24.02
N GLY A 328 10.70 -4.70 25.33
CA GLY A 328 11.13 -6.00 25.85
C GLY A 328 10.30 -7.17 25.32
N GLU A 329 9.00 -6.99 25.18
CA GLU A 329 8.09 -8.03 24.66
C GLU A 329 8.20 -8.21 23.14
N VAL A 330 8.50 -7.14 22.39
CA VAL A 330 8.52 -7.19 20.92
C VAL A 330 9.91 -7.36 20.31
N GLU A 331 10.98 -7.25 21.09
CA GLU A 331 12.36 -7.31 20.62
C GLU A 331 12.63 -8.53 19.71
N SER A 332 12.29 -9.73 20.17
CA SER A 332 12.54 -10.95 19.39
C SER A 332 11.81 -10.91 18.05
N ARG A 333 10.55 -10.47 18.04
CA ARG A 333 9.76 -10.36 16.80
C ARG A 333 10.26 -9.25 15.89
N LEU A 334 10.75 -8.15 16.47
CA LEU A 334 11.34 -7.05 15.74
C LEU A 334 12.56 -7.57 14.97
N VAL A 335 13.51 -8.21 15.65
CA VAL A 335 14.71 -8.80 15.02
C VAL A 335 14.33 -9.81 13.93
N GLU A 336 13.35 -10.70 14.16
CA GLU A 336 12.87 -11.65 13.14
C GLU A 336 12.30 -10.99 11.87
N THR A 337 11.77 -9.78 11.98
CA THR A 337 11.05 -9.10 10.88
C THR A 337 11.81 -7.91 10.30
N MET A 338 13.03 -7.61 10.80
CA MET A 338 13.85 -6.50 10.33
C MET A 338 14.23 -6.60 8.85
N ASP A 339 14.42 -7.82 8.34
CA ASP A 339 14.76 -8.04 6.94
C ASP A 339 13.65 -7.59 5.98
N ASP A 340 12.39 -7.68 6.43
CA ASP A 340 11.19 -7.27 5.70
C ASP A 340 10.86 -5.77 5.82
N MET A 341 11.58 -5.03 6.67
CA MET A 341 11.34 -3.60 6.87
C MET A 341 12.02 -2.77 5.79
N ASP A 342 11.36 -1.72 5.32
CA ASP A 342 12.03 -0.68 4.55
C ASP A 342 12.91 0.21 5.47
N PRO A 343 13.87 0.97 4.91
CA PRO A 343 14.77 1.82 5.68
C PRO A 343 14.08 2.84 6.59
N ASN A 344 12.95 3.42 6.16
CA ASN A 344 12.24 4.44 6.94
C ASN A 344 11.53 3.80 8.15
N THR A 345 10.91 2.64 7.94
CA THR A 345 10.31 1.85 9.02
C THR A 345 11.39 1.46 10.05
N LEU A 346 12.55 0.99 9.59
CA LEU A 346 13.64 0.58 10.46
C LEU A 346 14.22 1.76 11.25
N ALA A 347 14.46 2.90 10.58
CA ALA A 347 14.91 4.13 11.23
C ALA A 347 13.90 4.62 12.27
N GLY A 348 12.60 4.49 11.96
CA GLY A 348 11.51 4.79 12.89
C GLY A 348 11.54 3.95 14.16
N ALA A 349 11.74 2.64 14.03
CA ALA A 349 11.86 1.72 15.16
C ALA A 349 13.12 2.02 15.99
N ALA A 350 14.26 2.25 15.34
CA ALA A 350 15.52 2.61 15.98
C ALA A 350 15.40 3.94 16.75
N TRP A 351 14.76 4.94 16.14
CA TRP A 351 14.50 6.23 16.80
C TRP A 351 13.61 6.06 18.02
N ALA A 352 12.61 5.19 17.93
CA ALA A 352 11.72 4.91 19.06
C ALA A 352 12.49 4.27 20.24
N CYS A 353 13.43 3.35 19.98
CA CYS A 353 14.33 2.82 21.01
C CYS A 353 15.12 3.95 21.71
N VAL A 354 15.66 4.91 20.95
CA VAL A 354 16.37 6.08 21.49
C VAL A 354 15.45 6.89 22.40
N GLN A 355 14.27 7.26 21.90
CA GLN A 355 13.32 8.10 22.63
C GLN A 355 12.83 7.46 23.92
N SER A 356 12.58 6.15 23.88
CA SER A 356 12.12 5.39 25.03
C SER A 356 13.24 5.02 26.01
N GLY A 357 14.49 5.34 25.68
CA GLY A 357 15.63 4.98 26.52
C GLY A 357 15.85 3.47 26.60
N TYR A 358 15.32 2.70 25.65
CA TYR A 358 15.37 1.25 25.67
C TYR A 358 16.77 0.78 25.25
N ARG A 359 17.38 -0.06 26.08
CA ARG A 359 18.77 -0.51 25.95
C ARG A 359 18.80 -2.01 25.75
N SER A 360 19.07 -2.43 24.52
CA SER A 360 19.43 -3.81 24.23
C SER A 360 20.59 -3.83 23.24
N LEU A 361 21.70 -4.45 23.65
CA LEU A 361 22.86 -4.65 22.79
C LEU A 361 22.49 -5.52 21.58
N ALA A 362 21.66 -6.55 21.78
CA ALA A 362 21.23 -7.42 20.69
C ALA A 362 20.43 -6.66 19.62
N LEU A 363 19.55 -5.74 20.04
CA LEU A 363 18.82 -4.88 19.10
C LEU A 363 19.73 -3.88 18.40
N VAL A 364 20.72 -3.30 19.10
CA VAL A 364 21.71 -2.40 18.49
C VAL A 364 22.51 -3.14 17.41
N ASP A 365 23.04 -4.32 17.73
CA ASP A 365 23.79 -5.14 16.79
C ASP A 365 22.93 -5.53 15.56
N ALA A 366 21.65 -5.84 15.78
CA ALA A 366 20.71 -6.14 14.69
C ALA A 366 20.44 -4.92 13.79
N PHE A 367 20.22 -3.73 14.37
CA PHE A 367 20.06 -2.49 13.61
C PHE A 367 21.33 -2.14 12.82
N ASP A 368 22.51 -2.30 13.41
CA ASP A 368 23.80 -2.08 12.73
C ASP A 368 23.97 -3.02 11.53
N ALA A 369 23.75 -4.32 11.74
CA ALA A 369 23.88 -5.31 10.68
C ALA A 369 22.92 -5.01 9.50
N ARG A 370 21.67 -4.63 9.81
CA ARG A 370 20.70 -4.28 8.77
C ARG A 370 21.02 -2.94 8.10
N ALA A 371 21.49 -1.95 8.84
CA ALA A 371 21.94 -0.67 8.28
C ALA A 371 23.12 -0.85 7.32
N ALA A 372 24.10 -1.71 7.65
CA ALA A 372 25.21 -2.05 6.76
C ALA A 372 24.71 -2.71 5.47
N THR A 373 23.74 -3.63 5.57
CA THR A 373 23.13 -4.28 4.40
C THR A 373 22.43 -3.24 3.49
N PHE A 374 21.72 -2.27 4.07
CA PHE A 374 21.10 -1.20 3.28
C PHE A 374 22.11 -0.25 2.65
N HIS A 375 23.25 0.01 3.30
CA HIS A 375 24.32 0.80 2.70
C HIS A 375 24.89 0.14 1.44
N ASP A 376 24.93 -1.19 1.41
CA ASP A 376 25.36 -1.96 0.23
C ASP A 376 24.25 -2.08 -0.85
N GLU A 377 22.98 -2.12 -0.45
CA GLU A 377 21.81 -2.26 -1.35
C GLU A 377 21.31 -0.94 -1.95
N LEU A 378 21.46 0.17 -1.22
CA LEU A 378 20.94 1.50 -1.59
C LEU A 378 22.07 2.44 -1.97
N ASP A 379 21.73 3.52 -2.67
CA ASP A 379 22.66 4.63 -2.85
C ASP A 379 23.10 5.13 -1.45
N PRO A 380 24.40 5.17 -1.12
CA PRO A 380 24.89 5.62 0.17
C PRO A 380 24.47 7.06 0.51
N ASP A 381 24.12 7.86 -0.49
CA ASP A 381 23.59 9.22 -0.31
C ASP A 381 22.06 9.26 -0.12
N ALA A 382 21.37 8.11 -0.14
CA ALA A 382 19.95 8.04 0.13
C ALA A 382 19.66 8.52 1.56
N HIS A 383 18.77 9.51 1.67
CA HIS A 383 18.44 10.17 2.94
C HIS A 383 18.13 9.19 4.09
N ALA A 384 17.39 8.11 3.79
CA ALA A 384 17.01 7.11 4.79
C ALA A 384 18.19 6.28 5.31
N SER A 385 19.21 6.02 4.48
CA SER A 385 20.44 5.29 4.87
C SER A 385 21.28 6.12 5.84
N VAL A 386 21.45 7.42 5.53
CA VAL A 386 22.18 8.37 6.39
C VAL A 386 21.46 8.59 7.72
N GLU A 387 20.13 8.73 7.69
CA GLU A 387 19.34 8.96 8.90
C GLU A 387 19.34 7.72 9.82
N LEU A 388 19.18 6.52 9.25
CA LEU A 388 19.31 5.27 9.99
C LEU A 388 20.69 5.15 10.65
N ALA A 389 21.78 5.36 9.90
CA ALA A 389 23.14 5.27 10.43
C ALA A 389 23.38 6.24 11.61
N SER A 390 22.88 7.49 11.51
CA SER A 390 22.97 8.47 12.60
C SER A 390 22.19 8.07 13.85
N ILE A 391 21.00 7.48 13.67
CA ILE A 391 20.17 6.99 14.78
C ILE A 391 20.84 5.78 15.44
N VAL A 392 21.41 4.86 14.66
CA VAL A 392 22.08 3.67 15.20
C VAL A 392 23.33 4.08 15.99
N GLN A 393 24.11 5.05 15.53
CA GLN A 393 25.21 5.62 16.32
C GLN A 393 24.73 6.19 17.66
N SER A 394 23.55 6.84 17.67
CA SER A 394 22.95 7.35 18.91
C SER A 394 22.54 6.21 19.83
N LEU A 395 22.01 5.11 19.29
CA LEU A 395 21.67 3.91 20.06
C LEU A 395 22.91 3.22 20.64
N GLN A 396 23.98 3.07 19.88
CA GLN A 396 25.26 2.54 20.36
C GLN A 396 25.80 3.37 21.53
N ALA A 397 25.80 4.69 21.39
CA ALA A 397 26.21 5.59 22.46
C ALA A 397 25.34 5.44 23.71
N MET A 398 24.02 5.27 23.55
CA MET A 398 23.10 5.03 24.66
C MET A 398 23.31 3.66 25.34
N ALA A 399 23.58 2.61 24.57
CA ALA A 399 23.83 1.28 25.11
C ALA A 399 25.12 1.24 25.95
N CYS A 400 26.13 2.01 25.56
CA CYS A 400 27.43 2.07 26.22
C CYS A 400 27.55 3.11 27.36
N ASP A 401 26.72 4.16 27.40
CA ASP A 401 26.84 5.27 28.37
C ASP A 401 25.80 5.14 29.51
N GLU A 402 26.24 5.07 30.76
CA GLU A 402 25.38 5.05 31.95
C GLU A 402 24.90 6.46 32.38
N ASN A 403 25.43 7.53 31.77
CA ASN A 403 25.14 8.89 32.19
C ASN A 403 23.77 9.40 31.72
N ALA A 404 22.82 9.48 32.67
CA ALA A 404 21.46 9.95 32.45
C ALA A 404 21.33 11.33 31.77
N GLU A 405 22.27 12.25 32.01
CA GLU A 405 22.18 13.59 31.42
C GLU A 405 22.56 13.59 29.93
N ARG A 406 23.52 12.76 29.53
CA ARG A 406 23.86 12.56 28.11
C ARG A 406 22.77 11.87 27.34
N LEU A 407 22.06 10.91 27.96
CA LEU A 407 20.87 10.29 27.35
C LEU A 407 19.80 11.31 27.03
N ARG A 408 19.51 12.23 27.95
CA ARG A 408 18.53 13.29 27.73
C ARG A 408 18.92 14.20 26.58
N VAL A 409 20.22 14.46 26.40
CA VAL A 409 20.71 15.21 25.24
C VAL A 409 20.47 14.42 23.95
N LEU A 410 20.85 13.14 23.90
CA LEU A 410 20.65 12.28 22.72
C LEU A 410 19.17 12.17 22.31
N GLN A 411 18.27 11.99 23.29
CA GLN A 411 16.82 11.98 23.07
C GLN A 411 16.32 13.30 22.48
N ARG A 412 16.82 14.45 22.96
CA ARG A 412 16.43 15.77 22.43
C ARG A 412 16.98 16.04 21.03
N THR A 413 18.14 15.48 20.68
CA THR A 413 18.80 15.73 19.39
C THR A 413 18.37 14.77 18.29
N ALA A 414 17.89 13.57 18.64
CA ALA A 414 17.44 12.59 17.66
C ALA A 414 16.18 13.07 16.91
N ARG A 415 16.35 13.39 15.62
CA ARG A 415 15.25 13.78 14.73
C ARG A 415 14.43 12.56 14.33
N SER A 416 13.12 12.75 14.17
CA SER A 416 12.19 11.67 13.87
C SER A 416 12.10 11.44 12.35
N PRO A 417 12.53 10.29 11.82
CA PRO A 417 12.57 10.00 10.37
C PRO A 417 11.17 9.90 9.76
N LEU A 418 10.26 9.23 10.48
CA LEU A 418 8.92 8.93 9.98
C LEU A 418 7.99 10.15 9.94
N LYS A 419 8.32 11.27 10.60
CA LYS A 419 7.57 12.52 10.40
C LYS A 419 7.68 13.03 8.96
N THR A 420 8.73 12.69 8.24
CA THR A 420 8.89 13.12 6.84
C THR A 420 8.30 12.10 5.87
N ALA A 421 8.43 10.80 6.19
CA ALA A 421 8.03 9.68 5.33
C ALA A 421 6.59 9.16 5.52
N VAL A 422 5.96 9.33 6.70
CA VAL A 422 4.51 9.05 6.89
C VAL A 422 3.66 10.19 6.33
N ILE A 423 4.29 11.34 6.08
CA ILE A 423 3.65 12.59 5.70
C ILE A 423 3.76 12.90 4.19
N GLY A 424 4.66 12.21 3.48
CA GLY A 424 4.78 12.24 2.01
C GLY A 424 4.36 10.91 1.42
#